data_AF-A0A293MVF0-F1
#
_entry.id   AF-A0A293MVF0-F1
#
_cell.length_a   1.000
_cell.length_b   1.000
_cell.length_c   1.000
_cell.angle_alpha   90.00
_cell.angle_beta   90.00
_cell.angle_gamma   90.00
#
_symmetry.space_group_name_H-M   'P 1'
#
loop_
_entity.id
_entity.type
_entity.pdbx_description
1 polymer ?
#
loop_
_entity_poly.entity_id
_entity_poly.type
_entity_poly.pdbx_seq_one_letter_code
_entity_poly.pdbx_strand_id
1 'polypeptide(L)'
;MAAYYPDRPNRAQQEDMKQFFRLFAKFYPCDDCATDFQKSLEKRPPSTSSREELSRWLCDAHNEVNRKLGKPQFDCSRVDERWLHGWRDGSCD
;
A
#
# COMPACT_ATOMS: atom_id res chain seq x y z
N MET A 1 7.10 -4.25 2.08
CA MET A 1 7.85 -3.13 1.47
C MET A 1 7.46 -1.79 2.10
N ALA A 2 6.21 -1.31 2.02
CA ALA A 2 5.79 -0.04 2.63
C ALA A 2 6.13 0.09 4.13
N ALA A 3 5.94 -1.00 4.89
CA ALA A 3 6.28 -1.08 6.31
C ALA A 3 7.75 -0.77 6.65
N TYR A 4 8.67 -0.90 5.68
CA TYR A 4 10.11 -0.65 5.84
C TYR A 4 10.59 0.54 4.99
N TYR A 5 9.66 1.31 4.43
CA TYR A 5 10.00 2.57 3.76
C TYR A 5 10.59 3.57 4.78
N PRO A 6 11.45 4.53 4.38
CA PRO A 6 12.01 5.48 5.33
C PRO A 6 10.93 6.38 5.96
N ASP A 7 11.06 6.68 7.25
CA ASP A 7 10.20 7.68 7.91
C ASP A 7 10.42 9.09 7.33
N ARG A 8 11.63 9.36 6.85
CA ARG A 8 12.03 10.63 6.20
C ARG A 8 12.70 10.36 4.85
N PRO A 9 11.93 10.02 3.81
CA PRO A 9 12.47 9.71 2.49
C PRO A 9 12.97 10.97 1.79
N ASN A 10 14.12 10.87 1.12
CA ASN A 10 14.58 11.93 0.23
C ASN A 10 13.73 11.97 -1.06
N ARG A 11 13.86 13.07 -1.83
CA ARG A 11 13.06 13.27 -3.06
C ARG A 11 13.17 12.11 -4.05
N ALA A 12 14.35 11.53 -4.22
CA ALA A 12 14.55 10.41 -5.13
C ALA A 12 13.78 9.17 -4.66
N GLN A 13 13.87 8.82 -3.37
CA GLN A 13 13.11 7.70 -2.78
C GLN A 13 11.59 7.88 -2.89
N GLN A 14 11.09 9.12 -2.83
CA GLN A 14 9.67 9.41 -3.04
C GLN A 14 9.25 9.15 -4.48
N GLU A 15 10.01 9.68 -5.44
CA GLU A 15 9.72 9.49 -6.87
C GLU A 15 9.89 8.03 -7.32
N ASP A 16 10.93 7.35 -6.83
CA ASP A 16 11.16 5.92 -7.11
C ASP A 16 9.99 5.07 -6.61
N MET A 17 9.45 5.39 -5.42
CA MET A 17 8.30 4.66 -4.89
C MET A 17 7.03 4.90 -5.70
N LYS A 18 6.77 6.15 -6.13
CA LYS A 18 5.66 6.44 -7.06
C LYS A 18 5.83 5.70 -8.38
N GLN A 19 7.04 5.70 -8.92
CA GLN A 19 7.36 5.01 -10.17
C GLN A 19 7.21 3.50 -10.03
N PHE A 20 7.63 2.92 -8.90
CA PHE A 20 7.45 1.51 -8.59
C PHE A 20 5.97 1.10 -8.71
N PHE A 21 5.04 1.82 -8.06
CA PHE A 21 3.61 1.47 -8.14
C PHE A 21 3.04 1.62 -9.55
N ARG A 22 3.48 2.65 -10.31
CA ARG A 22 3.09 2.80 -11.72
C ARG A 22 3.57 1.63 -12.58
N LEU A 23 4.81 1.17 -12.39
CA LEU A 23 5.35 0.02 -13.11
C LEU A 23 4.68 -1.28 -12.67
N PHE A 24 4.49 -1.48 -11.37
CA PHE A 24 3.77 -2.63 -10.83
C PHE A 24 2.37 -2.75 -11.44
N ALA A 25 1.63 -1.65 -11.54
CA ALA A 25 0.29 -1.63 -12.13
C ALA A 25 0.27 -1.98 -13.63
N LYS A 26 1.38 -1.79 -14.36
CA LYS A 26 1.51 -2.18 -15.77
C LYS A 26 1.85 -3.65 -15.95
N PHE A 27 2.62 -4.22 -15.03
CA PHE A 27 3.14 -5.59 -15.13
C PHE A 27 2.40 -6.59 -14.26
N TYR A 28 1.36 -6.16 -13.55
CA TYR A 28 0.53 -7.08 -12.78
C TYR A 28 -0.20 -8.05 -13.73
N PRO A 29 -0.05 -9.38 -13.59
CA PRO A 29 -0.38 -10.35 -14.63
C PRO A 29 -1.88 -10.64 -14.81
N CYS A 30 -2.75 -9.99 -14.03
CA CYS A 30 -4.19 -10.05 -14.19
C CYS A 30 -4.67 -8.77 -14.88
N ASP A 31 -5.12 -8.87 -16.14
CA ASP A 31 -5.48 -7.71 -16.98
C ASP A 31 -6.55 -6.81 -16.34
N ASP A 32 -7.64 -7.41 -15.84
CA ASP A 32 -8.72 -6.67 -15.19
C ASP A 32 -8.25 -6.00 -13.90
N CYS A 33 -7.48 -6.72 -13.09
CA CYS A 33 -6.92 -6.23 -11.84
C CYS A 33 -5.92 -5.08 -12.08
N ALA A 34 -5.04 -5.23 -13.07
CA ALA A 34 -4.05 -4.25 -13.47
C ALA A 34 -4.73 -2.98 -13.99
N THR A 35 -5.73 -3.13 -14.87
CA THR A 35 -6.51 -2.03 -15.41
C THR A 35 -7.25 -1.26 -14.32
N ASP A 36 -7.88 -1.96 -13.38
CA ASP A 36 -8.54 -1.33 -12.22
C ASP A 36 -7.52 -0.59 -11.34
N PHE A 37 -6.37 -1.20 -11.05
CA PHE A 37 -5.35 -0.59 -10.22
C PHE A 37 -4.72 0.65 -10.89
N GLN A 38 -4.49 0.64 -12.20
CA GLN A 38 -4.05 1.82 -12.96
C GLN A 38 -5.03 2.98 -12.82
N LYS A 39 -6.33 2.74 -12.98
CA LYS A 39 -7.38 3.76 -12.75
C LYS A 39 -7.41 4.25 -11.31
N SER A 40 -7.17 3.36 -10.34
CA SER A 40 -7.07 3.74 -8.93
C SER A 40 -5.87 4.67 -8.68
N LEU A 41 -4.71 4.41 -9.30
CA LEU A 41 -3.51 5.24 -9.14
C LEU A 41 -3.70 6.65 -9.70
N GLU A 42 -4.48 6.82 -10.76
CA GLU A 42 -4.83 8.14 -11.31
C GLU A 42 -5.70 8.95 -10.34
N LYS A 43 -6.67 8.30 -9.70
CA LYS A 43 -7.59 8.95 -8.76
C LYS A 43 -6.95 9.21 -7.40
N ARG A 44 -6.11 8.28 -6.93
CA ARG A 44 -5.49 8.27 -5.60
C ARG A 44 -4.02 7.89 -5.72
N PRO A 45 -3.14 8.82 -6.13
CA PRO A 45 -1.71 8.53 -6.27
C PRO A 45 -1.07 8.14 -4.93
N PRO A 46 0.03 7.37 -4.93
CA PRO A 46 0.73 6.97 -3.70
C PRO A 46 1.20 8.17 -2.88
N SER A 47 0.85 8.18 -1.59
CA SER A 47 1.43 9.13 -0.62
C SER A 47 2.77 8.59 -0.16
N THR A 48 3.86 9.22 -0.60
CA THR A 48 5.23 8.72 -0.35
C THR A 48 6.03 9.65 0.56
N SER A 49 5.38 10.57 1.28
CA SER A 49 6.10 11.57 2.09
C SER A 49 6.75 10.97 3.34
N SER A 50 6.25 9.82 3.80
CA SER A 50 6.79 9.06 4.94
C SER A 50 6.38 7.58 4.86
N ARG A 51 7.00 6.75 5.69
CA ARG A 51 6.61 5.34 5.92
C ARG A 51 5.16 5.18 6.32
N GLU A 52 4.70 6.01 7.25
CA GLU A 52 3.34 5.99 7.78
C GLU A 52 2.32 6.31 6.70
N GLU A 53 2.52 7.42 5.97
CA GLU A 53 1.63 7.83 4.88
C GLU A 53 1.55 6.76 3.79
N LEU A 54 2.69 6.17 3.42
CA LEU A 54 2.72 5.13 2.39
C LEU A 54 2.02 3.85 2.85
N SER A 55 2.26 3.43 4.09
CA SER A 55 1.64 2.24 4.66
C SER A 55 0.13 2.42 4.79
N ARG A 56 -0.31 3.62 5.19
CA ARG A 56 -1.73 3.97 5.28
C ARG A 56 -2.38 3.99 3.89
N TRP A 57 -1.78 4.69 2.94
CA TRP A 57 -2.27 4.75 1.56
C TRP A 57 -2.42 3.35 0.96
N LEU A 58 -1.42 2.47 1.14
CA LEU A 58 -1.46 1.12 0.59
C LEU A 58 -2.55 0.27 1.25
N CYS A 59 -2.80 0.44 2.56
CA CYS A 59 -3.91 -0.20 3.23
C CYS A 59 -5.27 0.27 2.70
N ASP A 60 -5.45 1.58 2.52
CA ASP A 60 -6.68 2.16 1.98
C ASP A 60 -6.90 1.78 0.49
N ALA A 61 -5.82 1.57 -0.28
CA ALA A 61 -5.88 1.02 -1.63
C ALA A 61 -6.31 -0.46 -1.61
N HIS A 62 -5.74 -1.27 -0.73
CA HIS A 62 -6.14 -2.67 -0.56
C HIS A 62 -7.60 -2.78 -0.12
N ASN A 63 -8.06 -1.92 0.80
CA ASN A 63 -9.45 -1.91 1.25
C ASN A 63 -10.45 -1.47 0.17
N GLU A 64 -10.03 -0.66 -0.81
CA GLU A 64 -10.87 -0.40 -1.98
C GLU A 64 -11.13 -1.70 -2.76
N VAL A 65 -10.10 -2.53 -2.97
CA VAL A 65 -10.26 -3.84 -3.61
C VAL A 65 -11.13 -4.76 -2.75
N ASN A 66 -10.93 -4.79 -1.43
CA ASN A 66 -11.79 -5.57 -0.52
C ASN A 66 -13.25 -5.18 -0.68
N ARG A 67 -13.56 -3.88 -0.65
CA ARG A 67 -14.92 -3.37 -0.83
C ARG A 67 -15.51 -3.77 -2.19
N LYS A 68 -14.75 -3.63 -3.29
CA LYS A 68 -15.18 -4.03 -4.64
C LYS A 68 -15.54 -5.52 -4.71
N LEU A 69 -14.83 -6.35 -3.97
CA LEU A 69 -15.02 -7.81 -3.95
C LEU A 69 -15.94 -8.30 -2.82
N GLY A 70 -16.60 -7.39 -2.08
CA GLY A 70 -17.48 -7.76 -0.97
C GLY A 70 -16.76 -8.38 0.24
N LYS A 71 -15.47 -8.12 0.40
CA LYS A 71 -14.66 -8.60 1.53
C LYS A 71 -14.68 -7.62 2.70
N PRO A 72 -14.52 -8.11 3.95
CA PRO A 72 -14.32 -7.24 5.10
C PRO A 72 -13.14 -6.29 4.90
N GLN A 73 -13.28 -5.07 5.42
CA GLN A 73 -12.18 -4.10 5.41
C GLN A 73 -11.21 -4.42 6.55
N PHE A 74 -9.93 -4.30 6.27
CA PHE A 74 -8.87 -4.39 7.27
C PHE A 74 -8.80 -3.09 8.07
N ASP A 75 -8.61 -3.18 9.38
CA ASP A 75 -8.38 -2.00 10.22
C ASP A 75 -6.97 -1.44 9.97
N CYS A 76 -6.89 -0.35 9.21
CA CYS A 76 -5.63 0.26 8.85
C CYS A 76 -4.87 0.88 10.02
N SER A 77 -5.45 0.97 11.23
CA SER A 77 -4.67 1.31 12.44
C SER A 77 -3.69 0.20 12.84
N ARG A 78 -3.89 -1.03 12.34
CA ARG A 78 -3.13 -2.22 12.69
C ARG A 78 -2.10 -2.65 11.64
N VAL A 79 -1.79 -1.77 10.68
CA VAL A 79 -0.85 -2.09 9.59
C VAL A 79 0.56 -2.42 10.08
N ASP A 80 1.02 -1.72 11.11
CA ASP A 80 2.37 -1.94 11.65
C ASP A 80 2.44 -3.24 12.46
N GLU A 81 1.41 -3.58 13.24
CA GLU A 81 1.33 -4.90 13.87
C GLU A 81 1.36 -6.01 12.81
N ARG A 82 0.54 -5.87 11.77
CA ARG A 82 0.37 -6.91 10.75
C ARG A 82 1.59 -7.09 9.86
N TRP A 83 2.32 -6.03 9.52
CA TRP A 83 3.33 -6.04 8.45
C TRP A 83 4.73 -5.63 8.89
N LEU A 84 4.93 -5.22 10.14
CA LEU A 84 6.23 -4.80 10.68
C LEU A 84 6.60 -5.51 11.98
N HIS A 85 5.77 -5.38 13.02
CA HIS A 85 6.15 -5.71 14.40
C HIS A 85 5.63 -7.05 14.91
N GLY A 86 4.60 -7.62 14.30
CA GLY A 86 3.82 -8.69 14.93
C GLY A 86 2.71 -8.13 15.82
N TRP A 87 1.77 -9.00 16.22
CA TRP A 87 0.64 -8.62 17.06
C TRP A 87 1.08 -8.34 18.51
N ARG A 88 0.44 -7.34 19.15
CA ARG A 88 0.80 -6.93 20.52
C ARG A 88 0.54 -7.99 21.60
N ASP A 89 -0.25 -9.02 21.28
CA ASP A 89 -0.53 -10.13 22.19
C ASP A 89 0.56 -11.22 22.16
N GLY A 90 1.61 -11.05 21.35
CA GLY A 90 2.72 -11.99 21.25
C GLY A 90 2.41 -13.22 20.40
N SER A 91 1.28 -13.26 19.67
CA SER A 91 0.92 -14.44 18.89
C SER A 91 1.81 -14.69 17.66
N CYS A 92 2.81 -13.84 17.43
CA CYS A 92 3.78 -13.94 16.34
C CYS A 92 5.21 -14.15 16.84
N ASP A 93 5.40 -14.34 18.14
CA ASP A 93 6.69 -14.66 18.76
C ASP A 93 7.05 -16.15 18.60
#